data_AF-A0A3D1RX33-F1
#
_entry.id   AF-A0A3D1RX33-F1
#
_cell.length_a   1.000
_cell.length_b   1.000
_cell.length_c   1.000
_cell.angle_alpha   90.00
_cell.angle_beta   90.00
_cell.angle_gamma   90.00
#
_symmetry.space_group_name_H-M   'P 1'
#
loop_
_entity.id
_entity.type
_entity.pdbx_description
1 polymer ?
#
loop_
_entity_poly.entity_id
_entity_poly.type
_entity_poly.pdbx_seq_one_letter_code
_entity_poly.pdbx_strand_id
1 'polypeptide(L)' 'MNKIIHVGIAAFTAFVVSTNAIAETVTIGLRSEPSSMDPYFHNLGPNNAMLAQIFGKLIDWGPKMDKLIPRL' A
#
# COMPACT_ATOMS: atom_id res chain seq x y z
N MET A 1 24.68 30.30 21.80
CA MET A 1 23.20 30.25 21.87
C MET A 1 22.56 29.98 20.51
N ASN A 2 22.91 30.73 19.46
CA ASN A 2 22.25 30.64 18.15
C ASN A 2 22.31 29.25 17.50
N LYS A 3 23.44 28.53 17.58
CA LYS A 3 23.57 27.19 16.97
C LYS A 3 22.62 26.15 17.58
N ILE A 4 22.36 26.23 18.88
CA ILE A 4 21.44 25.32 19.60
C ILE A 4 20.00 25.60 19.16
N ILE A 5 19.65 26.87 18.97
CA ILE A 5 18.34 27.29 18.45
C ILE A 5 18.13 26.75 17.03
N HIS A 6 19.14 26.82 16.16
CA HIS A 6 19.04 26.28 14.79
C HIS A 6 18.88 24.76 14.76
N VAL A 7 19.61 24.04 15.61
CA VAL A 7 19.47 22.57 15.73
C VAL A 7 18.09 22.20 16.28
N GLY A 8 17.61 22.92 17.29
CA GLY A 8 16.26 22.72 17.83
C GLY A 8 15.16 22.96 16.79
N ILE A 9 15.29 24.02 16.00
CA ILE A 9 14.36 24.32 14.89
C ILE A 9 14.40 23.21 13.84
N ALA A 10 15.60 22.77 13.42
CA ALA A 10 15.75 21.72 12.41
C ALA A 10 15.18 20.36 12.85
N ALA A 11 15.38 20.00 14.13
CA ALA A 11 14.81 18.76 14.68
C ALA A 11 13.28 18.84 14.77
N PHE A 12 12.74 19.99 15.16
CA PHE A 12 11.30 20.20 15.24
C PHE A 12 10.63 20.18 13.86
N THR A 13 11.23 20.81 12.84
CA THR A 13 10.69 20.74 11.47
C THR A 13 10.75 19.33 10.91
N ALA A 14 11.83 18.57 11.15
CA ALA A 14 11.90 17.17 10.74
C ALA A 14 10.78 16.33 11.37
N PHE A 15 10.49 16.54 12.66
CA PHE A 15 9.40 15.87 13.36
C PHE A 15 8.03 16.24 12.80
N VAL A 16 7.77 17.53 12.56
CA VAL A 16 6.48 18.01 12.02
C VAL A 16 6.25 17.56 10.57
N VAL A 17 7.31 17.41 9.77
CA VAL A 17 7.21 16.94 8.37
C VAL A 17 7.10 15.42 8.28
N SER A 18 7.46 14.68 9.33
CA SER A 18 7.37 13.21 9.38
C SER A 18 5.96 12.65 9.63
N THR A 19 4.90 13.47 9.53
CA THR A 19 3.54 12.95 9.68
C THR A 19 3.26 11.94 8.58
N ASN A 20 2.94 10.71 8.98
CA ASN A 20 2.46 9.71 8.05
C ASN A 20 1.17 10.24 7.39
N ALA A 21 1.02 10.02 6.09
CA ALA A 21 -0.24 10.32 5.41
C ALA A 21 -1.36 9.51 6.09
N ILE A 22 -2.24 10.18 6.84
CA ILE A 22 -3.44 9.60 7.43
C ILE A 22 -4.49 9.49 6.32
N ALA A 23 -4.22 8.62 5.35
CA ALA A 23 -5.17 8.21 4.33
C ALA A 23 -5.57 6.77 4.64
N GLU A 24 -6.55 6.61 5.52
CA GLU A 24 -7.12 5.29 5.85
C GLU A 24 -7.86 4.68 4.63
N THR A 25 -8.43 5.55 3.80
CA THR A 25 -9.21 5.15 2.63
C THR A 25 -8.44 5.41 1.34
N VAL A 26 -8.36 4.39 0.49
CA VAL A 26 -7.81 4.49 -0.87
C VAL A 26 -8.89 4.14 -1.90
N THR A 27 -9.01 4.95 -2.94
CA THR A 27 -9.87 4.66 -4.09
C THR A 27 -9.02 4.09 -5.22
N ILE A 28 -9.36 2.88 -5.68
CA ILE A 28 -8.63 2.17 -6.75
C ILE A 28 -9.55 2.07 -7.98
N GLY A 29 -9.10 2.60 -9.11
CA GLY A 29 -9.82 2.45 -10.38
C GLY A 29 -9.63 1.05 -10.99
N LEU A 30 -10.71 0.46 -11.49
CA LEU A 30 -10.69 -0.83 -12.17
C LEU A 30 -11.05 -0.67 -13.65
N ARG A 31 -10.43 -1.49 -14.51
CA ARG A 31 -10.66 -1.42 -15.97
C ARG A 31 -12.09 -1.78 -16.37
N SER A 32 -12.76 -2.64 -15.60
CA SER A 32 -14.15 -3.06 -15.80
C SER A 32 -14.70 -3.67 -14.51
N GLU A 33 -16.00 -3.97 -14.48
CA GLU A 33 -16.66 -4.63 -13.36
C GLU A 33 -16.13 -6.07 -13.14
N PRO A 34 -15.82 -6.47 -11.89
CA PRO A 34 -15.56 -7.87 -11.53
C PRO A 34 -16.81 -8.73 -11.67
N SER A 35 -16.70 -9.88 -12.34
CA SER A 35 -17.86 -10.76 -12.58
C SER A 35 -18.24 -11.68 -11.42
N SER A 36 -17.34 -11.88 -10.45
CA SER A 36 -17.54 -12.77 -9.30
C SER A 36 -16.49 -12.51 -8.23
N MET A 37 -16.86 -12.76 -6.97
CA MET A 37 -15.99 -12.73 -5.79
C MET A 37 -15.53 -14.12 -5.33
N ASP A 38 -15.96 -15.19 -6.00
CA ASP A 38 -15.46 -16.54 -5.75
C ASP A 38 -14.06 -16.69 -6.39
N PRO A 39 -13.00 -16.97 -5.60
CA PRO A 39 -11.64 -17.13 -6.13
C PRO A 39 -11.50 -18.29 -7.13
N TYR A 40 -12.44 -19.23 -7.16
CA TYR A 40 -12.43 -20.38 -8.08
C TYR A 40 -13.23 -20.16 -9.37
N PHE A 41 -13.91 -19.03 -9.54
CA PHE A 41 -14.76 -18.82 -10.70
C PHE A 41 -13.95 -18.55 -11.98
N HIS A 42 -13.21 -17.44 -12.07
CA HIS A 42 -12.41 -17.07 -13.25
C HIS A 42 -11.15 -16.27 -12.90
N ASN A 43 -10.10 -16.42 -13.74
CA ASN A 43 -8.82 -15.72 -13.61
C ASN A 43 -8.75 -14.53 -14.60
N LEU A 44 -9.38 -13.41 -14.23
CA LEU A 44 -9.41 -12.17 -15.03
C LEU A 44 -8.78 -11.02 -14.25
N GLY A 45 -8.11 -10.11 -14.96
CA GLY A 45 -7.42 -8.96 -14.36
C GLY A 45 -8.27 -8.16 -13.34
N PRO A 46 -9.50 -7.73 -13.69
CA PRO A 46 -10.38 -7.03 -12.75
C PRO A 46 -10.74 -7.86 -11.51
N ASN A 47 -11.11 -9.13 -11.68
CA ASN A 47 -11.44 -10.02 -10.56
C ASN A 47 -10.21 -10.21 -9.65
N ASN A 48 -9.03 -10.47 -10.22
CA ASN A 48 -7.80 -10.68 -9.46
C ASN A 48 -7.40 -9.43 -8.66
N ALA A 49 -7.57 -8.24 -9.25
CA ALA A 49 -7.25 -6.97 -8.58
C ALA A 49 -8.17 -6.72 -7.38
N MET A 50 -9.47 -7.02 -7.50
CA MET A 50 -10.41 -6.98 -6.39
C MET A 50 -10.07 -8.05 -5.32
N LEU A 51 -9.89 -9.31 -5.74
CA LEU A 51 -9.64 -10.43 -4.83
C LEU A 51 -8.35 -10.25 -4.02
N ALA A 52 -7.33 -9.57 -4.57
CA ALA A 52 -6.09 -9.23 -3.86
C ALA A 52 -6.30 -8.33 -2.62
N GLN A 53 -7.44 -7.64 -2.53
CA GLN A 53 -7.82 -6.84 -1.35
C GLN A 53 -8.66 -7.62 -0.33
N ILE A 54 -9.15 -8.82 -0.68
CA ILE A 54 -10.10 -9.60 0.12
C ILE A 54 -9.44 -10.86 0.68
N PHE A 55 -8.66 -11.58 -0.14
CA PHE A 55 -8.07 -12.86 0.19
C PHE A 55 -6.55 -12.78 0.32
N GLY A 56 -5.99 -13.44 1.33
CA GLY A 56 -4.55 -13.65 1.45
C GLY A 56 -4.07 -14.86 0.65
N LYS A 57 -2.80 -14.82 0.24
CA LYS A 57 -2.09 -15.90 -0.47
C LYS A 57 -0.85 -16.27 0.33
N LEU A 58 -0.37 -17.52 0.20
CA LEU A 58 0.87 -18.03 0.83
C LEU A 58 2.15 -17.36 0.28
N ILE A 59 2.07 -16.85 -0.95
CA ILE A 59 3.15 -16.12 -1.61
C ILE A 59 2.56 -14.95 -2.38
N ASP A 60 3.37 -13.91 -2.55
CA ASP A 60 3.01 -12.74 -3.36
C ASP A 60 4.23 -12.16 -4.08
N TRP A 61 3.98 -11.23 -4.99
CA TRP A 61 5.05 -10.45 -5.58
C TRP A 61 5.56 -9.38 -4.62
N GLY A 62 6.88 -9.19 -4.59
CA GLY A 62 7.49 -8.06 -3.90
C GLY A 62 7.05 -6.72 -4.51
N PRO A 63 7.27 -5.59 -3.83
CA PRO A 63 6.82 -4.27 -4.30
C PRO A 63 7.35 -3.86 -5.69
N LYS A 64 8.51 -4.40 -6.08
CA LYS A 64 9.14 -4.18 -7.40
C LYS A 64 8.67 -5.18 -8.46
N MET A 65 7.80 -6.12 -8.10
CA MET A 65 7.33 -7.21 -8.96
C MET A 65 8.47 -8.08 -9.55
N ASP A 66 9.60 -8.18 -8.86
CA ASP A 66 10.81 -8.88 -9.34
C ASP A 66 11.03 -10.24 -8.67
N LYS A 67 10.44 -10.47 -7.50
CA LYS A 67 10.61 -11.67 -6.69
C LYS A 67 9.30 -12.09 -6.06
N LEU A 68 9.12 -13.40 -5.92
CA LEU A 68 8.09 -13.97 -5.05
C LEU A 68 8.58 -13.94 -3.60
N ILE A 69 7.73 -13.46 -2.71
CA ILE A 69 7.96 -13.38 -1.27
C ILE A 69 6.88 -14.18 -0.53
N PRO A 70 7.19 -14.78 0.62
CA PRO A 70 6.17 -15.33 1.50
C PRO A 70 5.15 -14.27 1.93
N ARG A 71 3.87 -14.65 2.01
CA ARG A 71 2.75 -13.83 2.51
C ARG A 71 1.78 -14.75 3.24
N LEU A 72 1.02 -14.23 4.21
CA LEU A 72 0.34 -15.02 5.25
C LEU A 72 1.29 -16.00 5.97
#